data_AF-A0AAE3CDG2-F1
#
_entry.id   AF-A0AAE3CDG2-F1
#
_cell.length_a   1.000
_cell.length_b   1.000
_cell.length_c   1.000
_cell.angle_alpha   90.00
_cell.angle_beta   90.00
_cell.angle_gamma   90.00
#
_symmetry.space_group_name_H-M   'P 1'
#
loop_
_entity.id
_entity.type
_entity.pdbx_description
1 polymer ?
#
loop_
_entity_poly.entity_id
_entity_poly.type
_entity_poly.pdbx_seq_one_letter_code
_entity_poly.pdbx_strand_id
1 'polypeptide(L)'
;KKVGAPKKSLQYSECWRNLVESLIQALNDENPLVRWAAAGALGELADTRALTPLKKALNDKDIKVQRKAAWALRKMGHKPNTKIQPQHKNKTPSPHQKAHIQRV
;
A
#
# COMPACT_ATOMS: atom_id res chain seq x y z
N LYS A 1 18.73 -34.37 30.66
CA LYS A 1 18.75 -32.91 30.43
C LYS A 1 18.55 -32.67 28.93
N LYS A 2 17.34 -32.29 28.49
CA LYS A 2 17.11 -31.95 27.08
C LYS A 2 17.79 -30.60 26.85
N VAL A 3 18.86 -30.58 26.07
CA VAL A 3 19.50 -29.35 25.59
C VAL A 3 18.43 -28.57 24.82
N GLY A 4 18.00 -27.44 25.39
CA GLY A 4 17.03 -26.54 24.78
C GLY A 4 17.61 -26.03 23.46
N ALA A 5 16.99 -26.44 22.35
CA ALA A 5 17.31 -25.93 21.02
C ALA A 5 17.23 -24.39 21.04
N PRO A 6 18.13 -23.69 20.32
CA PRO A 6 18.22 -22.24 20.37
C PRO A 6 16.92 -21.60 19.88
N LYS A 7 16.33 -20.71 20.68
CA LYS A 7 15.11 -19.92 20.42
C LYS A 7 15.19 -18.98 19.20
N LYS A 8 16.20 -19.11 18.34
CA LYS A 8 16.39 -18.30 17.13
C LYS A 8 15.28 -18.55 16.10
N SER A 9 14.68 -19.75 16.08
CA SER A 9 13.58 -20.09 15.17
C SER A 9 12.26 -19.35 15.45
N LEU A 10 12.02 -18.94 16.71
CA LEU A 10 10.81 -18.19 17.08
C LEU A 10 10.96 -16.69 16.81
N GLN A 11 12.16 -16.14 17.01
CA GLN A 11 12.45 -14.70 16.86
C GLN A 11 12.11 -14.14 15.47
N TYR A 12 12.44 -14.87 14.40
CA TYR A 12 12.15 -14.44 13.03
C TYR A 12 10.64 -14.42 12.71
N SER A 13 9.85 -15.26 13.38
CA SER A 13 8.39 -15.29 13.23
C SER A 13 7.69 -14.15 14.00
N GLU A 14 8.18 -13.81 15.20
CA GLU A 14 7.69 -12.68 15.99
C GLU A 14 8.03 -11.33 15.33
N CYS A 15 9.26 -11.17 14.80
CA CYS A 15 9.65 -9.94 14.11
C CYS A 15 8.76 -9.67 12.89
N TRP A 16 8.42 -10.71 12.12
CA TRP A 16 7.51 -10.58 10.99
C TRP A 16 6.09 -10.21 11.44
N ARG A 17 5.59 -10.81 12.54
CA ARG A 17 4.28 -10.45 13.10
C ARG A 17 4.23 -9.00 13.55
N ASN A 18 5.24 -8.55 14.30
CA ASN A 18 5.31 -7.19 14.81
C ASN A 18 5.45 -6.17 13.68
N LEU A 19 6.21 -6.48 12.62
CA LEU A 19 6.35 -5.61 11.45
C LEU A 19 4.99 -5.30 10.81
N VAL A 20 4.14 -6.31 10.63
CA VAL A 20 2.80 -6.15 10.06
C VAL A 20 1.96 -5.22 10.93
N GLU A 21 1.99 -5.42 12.25
CA GLU A 21 1.24 -4.60 13.20
C GLU A 21 1.72 -3.14 13.23
N SER A 22 3.04 -2.91 13.21
CA SER A 22 3.61 -1.57 13.12
C SER A 22 3.20 -0.86 11.82
N LEU A 23 3.19 -1.58 10.69
CA LEU A 23 2.73 -1.03 9.41
C LEU A 23 1.22 -0.74 9.40
N ILE A 24 0.41 -1.55 10.09
CA ILE A 24 -1.02 -1.30 10.28
C ILE A 24 -1.25 -0.03 11.11
N GLN A 25 -0.43 0.20 12.14
CA GLN A 25 -0.49 1.44 12.93
C GLN A 25 -0.11 2.65 12.08
N ALA A 26 0.94 2.54 11.26
CA ALA A 26 1.41 3.59 10.35
C ALA A 26 0.37 4.01 9.28
N LEU A 27 -0.65 3.19 9.00
CA LEU A 27 -1.80 3.59 8.18
C LEU A 27 -2.69 4.66 8.82
N ASN A 28 -2.54 4.97 10.11
CA ASN A 28 -3.28 6.03 10.79
C ASN A 28 -2.39 7.24 11.12
N ASP A 29 -1.16 7.29 10.60
CA ASP A 29 -0.26 8.42 10.81
C ASP A 29 -0.84 9.72 10.23
N GLU A 30 -0.52 10.86 10.83
CA GLU A 30 -0.99 12.17 10.36
C GLU A 30 -0.42 12.50 8.97
N ASN A 31 0.82 12.07 8.70
CA ASN A 31 1.49 12.35 7.45
C ASN A 31 0.99 11.41 6.34
N PRO A 32 0.40 11.94 5.25
CA PRO A 32 -0.11 11.13 4.14
C PRO A 32 0.98 10.33 3.43
N LEU A 33 2.25 10.78 3.44
CA LEU A 33 3.36 10.04 2.87
C LEU A 33 3.67 8.77 3.67
N VAL A 34 3.57 8.83 5.00
CA VAL A 34 3.76 7.68 5.88
C VAL A 34 2.65 6.67 5.66
N ARG A 35 1.39 7.11 5.60
CA ARG A 35 0.25 6.24 5.27
C ARG A 35 0.39 5.60 3.89
N TRP A 36 0.87 6.35 2.90
CA TRP A 36 1.13 5.85 1.55
C TRP A 36 2.21 4.76 1.54
N ALA A 37 3.33 5.00 2.23
CA ALA A 37 4.42 4.04 2.34
C ALA A 37 3.96 2.76 3.06
N ALA A 38 3.20 2.90 4.15
CA ALA A 38 2.63 1.78 4.91
C ALA A 38 1.70 0.93 4.04
N ALA A 39 0.79 1.56 3.27
CA ALA A 39 -0.09 0.86 2.35
C ALA A 39 0.68 0.08 1.28
N GLY A 40 1.79 0.65 0.79
CA GLY A 40 2.67 -0.02 -0.16
C GLY A 40 3.37 -1.24 0.43
N ALA A 41 4.01 -1.07 1.59
CA ALA A 41 4.73 -2.14 2.27
C ALA A 41 3.80 -3.31 2.62
N LEU A 42 2.60 -3.03 3.15
CA LEU A 42 1.59 -4.05 3.44
C LEU A 42 1.16 -4.83 2.19
N GLY A 43 1.07 -4.17 1.04
CA GLY A 43 0.78 -4.81 -0.24
C GLY A 43 1.91 -5.70 -0.77
N GLU A 44 3.16 -5.37 -0.46
CA GLU A 44 4.32 -6.22 -0.80
C GLU A 44 4.43 -7.43 0.12
N LEU A 45 4.07 -7.25 1.39
CA LEU A 45 4.05 -8.29 2.40
C LEU A 45 2.97 -9.35 2.13
N ALA A 46 1.89 -8.94 1.48
CA ALA A 46 0.75 -9.79 1.13
C ALA A 46 0.13 -10.55 2.32
N ASP A 47 0.24 -9.99 3.53
CA ASP A 47 -0.32 -10.59 4.74
C ASP A 47 -1.83 -10.32 4.81
N THR A 48 -2.62 -11.37 5.04
CA THR A 48 -4.08 -11.29 5.09
C THR A 48 -4.59 -10.41 6.25
N ARG A 49 -3.81 -10.23 7.31
CA ARG A 49 -4.13 -9.32 8.43
C ARG A 49 -4.21 -7.87 7.99
N ALA A 50 -3.51 -7.49 6.92
CA ALA A 50 -3.50 -6.15 6.37
C ALA A 50 -4.74 -5.83 5.52
N LEU A 51 -5.58 -6.82 5.18
CA LEU A 51 -6.73 -6.62 4.29
C LEU A 51 -7.76 -5.64 4.85
N THR A 52 -8.12 -5.77 6.13
CA THR A 52 -9.10 -4.88 6.76
C THR A 52 -8.58 -3.44 6.87
N PRO A 53 -7.35 -3.20 7.37
CA PRO A 53 -6.73 -1.86 7.35
C PRO A 53 -6.59 -1.27 5.94
N LEU A 54 -6.18 -2.05 4.94
CA LEU A 54 -6.06 -1.58 3.57
C LEU A 54 -7.41 -1.24 2.94
N LYS A 55 -8.48 -1.99 3.23
CA LYS A 55 -9.84 -1.64 2.82
C LYS A 55 -10.30 -0.32 3.43
N LYS A 56 -9.94 -0.03 4.68
CA LYS A 56 -10.21 1.28 5.30
C LYS A 56 -9.43 2.40 4.60
N ALA A 57 -8.16 2.15 4.25
CA ALA A 57 -7.30 3.10 3.54
C ALA A 57 -7.78 3.42 2.11
N LEU A 58 -8.69 2.64 1.53
CA LEU A 58 -9.38 3.02 0.27
C LEU A 58 -10.24 4.27 0.42
N ASN A 59 -10.66 4.60 1.64
CA ASN A 59 -11.44 5.80 1.96
C ASN A 59 -10.59 6.86 2.68
N ASP A 60 -9.25 6.80 2.54
CA ASP A 60 -8.36 7.80 3.13
C ASP A 60 -8.64 9.20 2.57
N LYS A 61 -8.30 10.25 3.32
CA LYS A 61 -8.45 11.64 2.85
C LYS A 61 -7.53 11.96 1.66
N ASP A 62 -6.38 11.30 1.56
CA ASP A 62 -5.41 11.51 0.49
C ASP A 62 -5.60 10.51 -0.67
N ILE A 63 -5.79 11.04 -1.87
CA ILE A 63 -6.01 10.26 -3.10
C ILE A 63 -4.82 9.34 -3.42
N LYS A 64 -3.58 9.75 -3.14
CA LYS A 64 -2.38 8.92 -3.36
C LYS A 64 -2.44 7.69 -2.47
N VAL A 65 -2.84 7.85 -1.21
CA VAL A 65 -3.00 6.76 -0.25
C VAL A 65 -4.08 5.79 -0.73
N GLN A 66 -5.26 6.30 -1.13
CA GLN A 66 -6.34 5.46 -1.68
C GLN A 66 -5.87 4.60 -2.86
N ARG A 67 -5.15 5.20 -3.82
CA ARG A 67 -4.62 4.48 -4.99
C ARG A 67 -3.60 3.42 -4.61
N LYS A 68 -2.76 3.70 -3.62
CA LYS A 68 -1.76 2.73 -3.16
C LYS A 68 -2.42 1.56 -2.43
N ALA A 69 -3.42 1.84 -1.59
CA ALA A 69 -4.23 0.80 -0.95
C ALA A 69 -4.96 -0.09 -1.96
N ALA A 70 -5.52 0.50 -3.02
CA ALA A 70 -6.13 -0.25 -4.12
C ALA A 70 -5.12 -1.13 -4.87
N TRP A 71 -3.93 -0.59 -5.14
CA TRP A 71 -2.85 -1.36 -5.75
C TRP A 71 -2.42 -2.53 -4.86
N ALA A 72 -2.28 -2.30 -3.56
CA ALA A 72 -1.92 -3.33 -2.57
C ALA A 72 -2.96 -4.45 -2.51
N LEU A 73 -4.25 -4.12 -2.43
CA LEU A 73 -5.34 -5.10 -2.45
C LEU A 73 -5.34 -5.92 -3.73
N ARG A 74 -5.20 -5.27 -4.90
CA ARG A 74 -5.12 -5.95 -6.20
C ARG A 74 -3.93 -6.91 -6.26
N LYS A 75 -2.76 -6.51 -5.72
CA LYS A 75 -1.55 -7.34 -5.71
C LYS A 75 -1.75 -8.60 -4.86
N MET A 76 -2.51 -8.51 -3.77
CA MET A 76 -2.88 -9.66 -2.93
C MET A 76 -3.97 -10.55 -3.57
N GLY A 77 -4.37 -10.32 -4.82
CA GLY A 77 -5.44 -11.07 -5.49
C GLY A 77 -6.85 -10.72 -4.99
N HIS A 78 -6.99 -9.78 -4.07
CA HIS A 78 -8.28 -9.28 -3.62
C HIS A 78 -8.71 -8.12 -4.52
N LYS A 79 -9.76 -8.35 -5.32
CA LYS A 79 -10.38 -7.28 -6.09
C LYS A 79 -11.01 -6.28 -5.10
N PRO A 80 -10.53 -5.02 -5.00
CA PRO A 80 -11.25 -4.02 -4.23
C PRO A 80 -12.61 -3.81 -4.93
N ASN A 81 -13.69 -4.16 -4.25
CA ASN A 81 -15.05 -4.04 -4.80
C ASN A 81 -15.57 -2.58 -4.72
N THR A 82 -14.71 -1.63 -5.10
CA THR A 82 -15.01 -0.21 -4.93
C THR A 82 -14.71 0.55 -6.21
N LYS A 83 -15.64 1.45 -6.53
CA LYS A 83 -15.57 2.45 -7.59
C LYS A 83 -14.42 3.42 -7.31
N ILE A 84 -13.18 2.97 -7.48
CA ILE A 84 -12.02 3.85 -7.46
C ILE A 84 -12.16 4.73 -8.71
N GLN A 85 -12.59 5.98 -8.54
CA GLN A 85 -12.65 6.91 -9.66
C GLN A 85 -11.22 7.10 -10.20
N PRO A 86 -10.95 6.71 -11.46
CA PRO A 86 -9.63 6.85 -12.04
C PRO A 86 -9.40 8.33 -12.40
N GLN A 87 -8.97 9.15 -11.45
CA GLN A 87 -8.52 10.51 -11.73
C GLN A 87 -7.02 10.47 -12.10
N HIS A 88 -6.69 9.76 -13.18
CA HIS A 88 -5.52 10.04 -14.01
C HIS A 88 -6.04 10.42 -15.39
N LYS A 89 -6.63 11.61 -15.51
CA LYS A 89 -6.41 12.31 -16.77
C LYS A 89 -4.92 12.60 -16.79
N ASN A 90 -4.24 11.93 -17.72
CA ASN A 90 -2.99 12.34 -18.31
C ASN A 90 -2.84 13.86 -18.15
N LYS A 91 -1.66 14.30 -17.69
CA LYS A 91 -1.23 15.67 -17.97
C LYS A 91 -1.45 15.86 -19.47
N THR A 92 -2.51 16.56 -19.86
CA THR A 92 -2.59 17.14 -21.20
C THR A 92 -1.29 17.92 -21.32
N PRO A 93 -0.48 17.67 -22.36
CA PRO A 93 0.63 18.57 -22.61
C PRO A 93 0.04 19.97 -22.67
N SER A 94 0.67 20.91 -21.95
CA SER A 94 0.33 22.34 -22.01
C SER A 94 0.13 22.74 -23.48
N PRO A 95 -0.74 23.70 -23.85
CA PRO A 95 -0.96 24.09 -25.25
C PRO A 95 0.34 24.29 -26.04
N HIS A 96 1.42 24.72 -25.38
CA HIS A 96 2.77 24.87 -25.94
C HIS A 96 3.43 23.53 -26.35
N GLN A 97 3.15 22.43 -25.65
CA GLN A 97 3.73 21.11 -25.93
C GLN A 97 3.01 20.37 -27.08
N LYS A 98 1.80 20.80 -27.47
CA LYS A 98 1.07 20.23 -28.62
C LYS A 98 1.61 20.71 -29.97
N ALA A 99 2.22 21.88 -30.02
CA ALA A 99 2.68 22.50 -31.27
C ALA A 99 3.82 21.74 -31.97
N HIS A 100 4.54 20.85 -31.26
CA HIS A 100 5.68 20.14 -31.82
C HIS A 100 5.33 18.80 -32.49
N ILE A 101 4.14 18.24 -32.23
CA ILE A 101 3.78 16.88 -32.64
C ILE A 101 3.00 16.83 -33.97
N GLN A 102 2.56 17.97 -34.49
CA GLN A 102 1.81 18.04 -35.75
C GLN A 102 2.64 18.73 -36.84
N ARG A 103 3.65 18.03 -37.37
CA ARG A 103 4.36 18.44 -38.60
C ARG A 103 5.00 17.29 -39.39
N VAL A 104 4.35 16.12 -39.41
CA VAL A 104 4.60 15.04 -40.37
C VAL A 104 3.29 14.60 -41.00
#